data_AF-A0A173T326-F1
#
_entry.id   AF-A0A173T326-F1
#
_cell.length_a   1.000
_cell.length_b   1.000
_cell.length_c   1.000
_cell.angle_alpha   90.00
_cell.angle_beta   90.00
_cell.angle_gamma   90.00
#
_symmetry.space_group_name_H-M   'P 1'
#
loop_
_entity.id
_entity.type
_entity.pdbx_description
1 polymer ?
#
loop_
_entity_poly.entity_id
_entity_poly.type
_entity_poly.pdbx_seq_one_letter_code
_entity_poly.pdbx_strand_id
1 'polypeptide(L)'
;MKEVILLLTVLVMFIVCFFVMGKIGYFINENYKAFIIEERENTQSCKIISLDKISDEELLKEIHDYQKKCGKAGMIIYDSKKEDKRQCFDGDKTV
;
A
#
# COMPACT_ATOMS: atom_id res chain seq x y z
N MET A 1 -19.76 45.05 31.92
CA MET A 1 -20.40 44.82 30.60
C MET A 1 -19.37 44.50 29.52
N LYS A 2 -18.45 45.41 29.17
CA LYS A 2 -17.45 45.18 28.11
C LYS A 2 -16.53 43.98 28.36
N GLU A 3 -16.03 43.80 29.59
CA GLU A 3 -15.20 42.64 29.97
C GLU A 3 -15.95 41.32 29.88
N VAL A 4 -17.23 41.30 30.27
CA VAL A 4 -18.10 40.10 30.19
C VAL A 4 -18.34 39.71 28.73
N ILE A 5 -18.57 40.68 27.85
CA ILE A 5 -18.75 40.45 26.42
C ILE A 5 -17.43 39.95 25.78
N LEU A 6 -16.30 40.51 26.18
CA LEU A 6 -14.98 40.04 25.72
C LEU A 6 -14.74 38.60 26.13
N LEU A 7 -14.99 38.27 27.40
CA LEU A 7 -14.80 36.92 27.96
C LEU A 7 -15.72 35.91 27.28
N LEU A 8 -16.98 36.28 27.02
CA LEU A 8 -17.92 35.45 26.28
C LEU A 8 -17.47 35.21 24.83
N THR A 9 -16.96 36.25 24.16
CA THR A 9 -16.46 36.15 22.79
C THR A 9 -15.25 35.22 22.69
N VAL A 10 -14.29 35.35 23.62
CA VAL A 10 -13.12 34.48 23.69
C VAL A 10 -13.54 33.03 23.99
N LEU A 11 -14.50 32.82 24.90
CA LEU A 11 -15.00 31.49 25.24
C LEU A 11 -15.62 30.80 24.00
N VAL A 12 -16.46 31.51 23.25
CA VAL A 12 -17.08 30.99 22.03
C VAL A 12 -16.01 30.67 20.98
N MET A 13 -15.03 31.55 20.79
CA MET A 13 -13.92 31.29 19.87
C MET A 13 -13.14 30.02 20.27
N PHE A 14 -12.89 29.82 21.56
CA PHE A 14 -12.19 28.65 22.08
C PHE A 14 -12.95 27.35 21.80
N ILE A 15 -14.27 27.35 22.00
CA ILE A 15 -15.15 26.20 21.71
C ILE A 15 -15.13 25.86 20.21
N VAL A 16 -15.22 26.87 19.34
CA VAL A 16 -15.17 26.66 17.88
C VAL A 16 -13.82 26.09 17.46
N CYS A 17 -12.71 26.61 18.00
CA CYS A 17 -11.36 26.09 17.71
C CYS A 17 -11.23 24.61 18.11
N PHE A 18 -11.69 24.22 19.31
CA PHE A 18 -11.65 22.82 19.72
C PHE A 18 -12.52 21.91 18.86
N PHE A 19 -13.71 22.38 18.46
CA PHE A 19 -14.58 21.61 17.58
C PHE A 19 -13.92 21.34 16.22
N VAL A 20 -13.30 22.36 15.63
CA VAL A 20 -12.58 22.24 14.36
C VAL A 20 -11.36 21.31 14.50
N MET A 21 -10.54 21.49 15.54
CA MET A 21 -9.39 20.63 15.81
C MET A 21 -9.77 19.17 16.02
N GLY A 22 -10.87 18.90 16.75
CA GLY A 22 -11.38 17.54 16.94
C GLY A 22 -11.83 16.88 15.63
N LYS A 23 -12.54 17.63 14.77
CA LYS A 23 -12.96 17.15 13.45
C LYS A 23 -11.78 16.88 12.52
N ILE A 24 -10.78 17.76 12.50
CA ILE A 24 -9.55 17.59 11.72
C ILE A 24 -8.77 16.37 12.21
N GLY A 25 -8.60 16.22 13.53
CA GLY A 25 -7.91 15.06 14.11
C GLY A 25 -8.60 13.73 13.77
N TYR A 26 -9.94 13.69 13.83
CA TYR A 26 -10.71 12.53 13.42
C TYR A 26 -10.51 12.19 11.93
N PHE A 27 -10.59 13.21 11.06
CA PHE A 27 -10.41 13.03 9.63
C PHE A 27 -8.99 12.56 9.28
N ILE A 28 -7.96 13.16 9.89
CA ILE A 28 -6.56 12.74 9.69
C ILE A 28 -6.37 11.28 10.16
N ASN A 29 -6.91 10.92 11.32
CA ASN A 29 -6.79 9.56 11.85
C ASN A 29 -7.51 8.52 10.98
N GLU A 30 -8.71 8.80 10.48
CA GLU A 30 -9.40 7.90 9.56
C GLU A 30 -8.65 7.75 8.23
N ASN A 31 -8.19 8.86 7.65
CA ASN A 31 -7.42 8.82 6.40
C ASN A 31 -6.08 8.09 6.59
N TYR A 32 -5.39 8.29 7.72
CA TYR A 32 -4.15 7.60 8.04
C TYR A 32 -4.39 6.10 8.23
N LYS A 33 -5.48 5.69 8.87
CA LYS A 33 -5.85 4.28 8.99
C LYS A 33 -6.16 3.65 7.64
N ALA A 34 -6.89 4.35 6.77
CA ALA A 34 -7.16 3.90 5.42
C ALA A 34 -5.85 3.71 4.63
N PHE A 35 -4.95 4.69 4.71
CA PHE A 35 -3.64 4.64 4.06
C PHE A 35 -2.74 3.50 4.59
N ILE A 36 -2.66 3.30 5.91
CA ILE A 36 -1.87 2.21 6.51
C ILE A 36 -2.43 0.84 6.13
N ILE A 37 -3.76 0.67 6.09
CA ILE A 37 -4.38 -0.60 5.71
C ILE A 37 -4.14 -0.88 4.22
N GLU A 38 -4.29 0.13 3.37
CA GLU A 38 -3.99 0.03 1.94
C GLU A 38 -2.51 -0.29 1.70
N GLU A 39 -1.58 0.34 2.43
CA GLU A 39 -0.15 0.04 2.34
C GLU A 39 0.17 -1.35 2.89
N ARG A 40 -0.48 -1.81 3.97
CA ARG A 40 -0.27 -3.16 4.52
C ARG A 40 -0.80 -4.26 3.59
N GLU A 41 -1.90 -3.99 2.89
CA GLU A 41 -2.44 -4.88 1.86
C GLU A 41 -1.64 -4.79 0.54
N ASN A 42 -1.09 -3.62 0.18
CA ASN A 42 -0.20 -3.43 -0.97
C ASN A 42 1.28 -3.75 -0.70
N THR A 43 1.70 -3.97 0.54
CA THR A 43 2.92 -4.74 0.86
C THR A 43 2.72 -6.22 0.52
N GLN A 44 2.06 -6.50 -0.60
CA GLN A 44 2.29 -7.69 -1.38
C GLN A 44 3.79 -7.77 -1.58
N SER A 45 4.38 -8.73 -0.90
CA SER A 45 5.78 -9.07 -1.06
C SER A 45 6.01 -9.25 -2.56
N CYS A 46 6.88 -8.43 -3.13
CA CYS A 46 7.42 -8.62 -4.46
C CYS A 46 8.86 -9.14 -4.29
N LYS A 47 9.17 -10.26 -4.92
CA LYS A 47 10.54 -10.81 -4.96
C LYS A 47 11.04 -10.72 -6.39
N ILE A 48 12.12 -9.96 -6.57
CA ILE A 48 12.80 -9.82 -7.86
C ILE A 48 13.92 -10.86 -7.90
N ILE A 49 13.94 -11.70 -8.94
CA ILE A 49 14.95 -12.72 -9.19
C ILE A 49 15.60 -12.43 -10.54
N SER A 50 16.93 -12.45 -10.59
CA SER A 50 17.70 -12.29 -11.83
C SER A 50 17.96 -13.67 -12.42
N LEU A 51 17.48 -13.93 -13.64
CA LEU A 51 17.58 -15.25 -14.29
C LEU A 51 19.02 -15.65 -14.66
N ASP A 52 19.94 -14.69 -14.82
CA ASP A 52 21.34 -14.95 -15.18
C ASP A 52 22.18 -15.54 -14.04
N LYS A 53 21.67 -15.53 -12.81
CA LYS A 53 22.40 -15.93 -11.59
C LYS A 53 21.83 -17.16 -10.90
N ILE A 54 20.81 -17.78 -11.45
CA ILE A 54 20.07 -18.88 -10.84
C ILE A 54 19.90 -20.01 -11.84
N SER A 55 20.00 -21.25 -11.38
CA SER A 55 19.68 -22.42 -12.21
C SER A 55 18.16 -22.62 -12.34
N ASP A 56 17.72 -23.37 -13.35
CA ASP A 56 16.30 -23.67 -13.56
C ASP A 56 15.66 -24.39 -12.35
N GLU A 57 16.41 -25.30 -11.72
CA GLU A 57 15.96 -26.05 -10.53
C GLU A 57 15.78 -25.13 -9.32
N GLU A 58 16.72 -24.22 -9.10
CA GLU A 58 16.65 -23.24 -8.01
C GLU A 58 15.53 -22.21 -8.23
N LEU A 59 15.34 -21.77 -9.47
CA LEU A 59 14.26 -20.85 -9.84
C LEU A 59 12.89 -21.49 -9.56
N LEU A 60 12.70 -22.74 -9.97
CA LEU A 60 11.44 -23.45 -9.77
C LEU A 60 11.15 -23.65 -8.28
N LYS A 61 12.17 -24.03 -7.50
CA LYS A 61 12.06 -24.17 -6.05
C LYS A 61 11.66 -22.84 -5.39
N GLU A 62 12.31 -21.75 -5.79
CA GLU A 62 12.07 -20.41 -5.26
C GLU A 62 10.64 -19.92 -5.57
N ILE A 63 10.11 -20.19 -6.77
CA ILE A 63 8.72 -19.89 -7.13
C ILE A 63 7.75 -20.65 -6.23
N HIS A 64 7.95 -21.96 -6.04
CA HIS A 64 7.10 -22.77 -5.18
C HIS A 64 7.13 -22.32 -3.72
N ASP A 65 8.32 -22.05 -3.18
CA ASP A 65 8.49 -21.56 -1.81
C ASP A 65 7.80 -20.20 -1.64
N TYR A 66 7.87 -19.33 -2.66
CA TYR A 66 7.23 -18.02 -2.64
C TYR A 66 5.71 -18.08 -2.71
N GLN A 67 5.16 -18.91 -3.61
CA GLN A 67 3.71 -19.15 -3.70
C GLN A 67 3.18 -19.77 -2.40
N LYS A 68 3.90 -20.70 -1.78
CA LYS A 68 3.51 -21.27 -0.50
C LYS A 68 3.47 -20.22 0.62
N LYS A 69 4.43 -19.28 0.62
CA LYS A 69 4.50 -18.20 1.62
C LYS A 69 3.41 -17.14 1.42
N CYS A 70 3.13 -16.76 0.18
CA CYS A 70 2.31 -15.59 -0.15
C CYS A 70 0.90 -15.94 -0.64
N GLY A 71 0.59 -17.23 -0.80
CA GLY A 71 -0.67 -17.69 -1.38
C GLY A 71 -0.70 -17.47 -2.91
N LYS A 72 -1.76 -16.83 -3.41
CA LYS A 72 -1.86 -16.49 -4.84
C LYS A 72 -0.99 -15.28 -5.15
N ALA A 73 0.17 -15.52 -5.76
CA ALA A 73 1.06 -14.48 -6.26
C ALA A 73 1.04 -14.46 -7.80
N GLY A 74 0.94 -13.28 -8.40
CA GLY A 74 1.19 -13.08 -9.83
C GLY A 74 2.69 -13.12 -10.13
N MET A 75 3.08 -13.71 -11.26
CA MET A 75 4.47 -13.77 -11.70
C MET A 75 4.63 -12.96 -12.99
N ILE A 76 5.64 -12.09 -13.04
CA ILE A 76 6.00 -11.31 -14.23
C ILE A 76 7.42 -11.70 -14.63
N ILE A 77 7.59 -12.15 -15.88
CA ILE A 77 8.91 -12.44 -16.45
C ILE A 77 9.25 -11.31 -17.41
N TYR A 78 10.40 -10.67 -17.19
CA TYR A 78 10.89 -9.57 -18.01
C TYR A 78 12.28 -9.92 -18.55
N ASP A 79 12.40 -10.00 -19.88
CA ASP A 79 13.69 -10.10 -20.56
C ASP A 79 14.22 -8.67 -20.82
N SER A 80 15.39 -8.36 -20.27
CA SER A 80 16.05 -7.04 -20.39
C SER A 80 16.76 -6.85 -21.74
N LYS A 81 16.70 -7.84 -22.65
CA LYS A 81 17.25 -7.67 -24.01
C LYS A 81 16.60 -6.47 -24.70
N LYS A 82 17.43 -5.66 -25.36
CA LYS A 82 17.09 -4.39 -26.03
C LYS A 82 16.14 -4.51 -27.23
N GLU A 83 15.39 -5.60 -27.38
CA GLU A 83 14.39 -5.77 -28.43
C GLU A 83 13.04 -6.10 -27.80
N ASP A 84 12.16 -5.10 -27.80
CA ASP A 84 10.77 -5.13 -27.36
C ASP A 84 10.03 -6.38 -27.89
N LYS A 85 9.94 -7.43 -27.09
CA LYS A 85 8.99 -8.52 -27.28
C LYS A 85 8.36 -8.85 -25.93
N ARG A 86 7.34 -8.07 -25.55
CA ARG A 86 6.47 -8.40 -24.43
C ARG A 86 5.73 -9.70 -24.77
N GLN A 87 6.18 -10.82 -24.22
CA GLN A 87 5.42 -12.06 -24.24
C GLN A 87 4.76 -12.23 -22.87
N CYS A 88 3.46 -11.95 -22.81
CA CYS A 88 2.64 -12.34 -21.68
C CYS A 88 2.36 -13.84 -21.82
N PHE A 89 2.88 -14.63 -20.89
CA PHE A 89 2.48 -16.04 -20.77
C PHE A 89 1.17 -16.09 -19.99
N ASP A 90 0.06 -16.22 -20.71
CA ASP A 90 -1.23 -16.54 -20.12
C ASP A 90 -1.30 -18.06 -19.95
N GLY A 91 -1.17 -18.52 -18.71
CA GLY A 91 -1.11 -19.92 -18.33
C GLY A 91 -2.48 -20.58 -18.21
N ASP A 92 -3.46 -20.25 -19.07
CA ASP A 92 -4.73 -20.96 -19.12
C ASP A 92 -4.72 -22.03 -20.22
N LYS A 93 -4.21 -23.22 -19.88
CA LYS A 93 -4.67 -24.48 -20.47
C LYS A 93 -4.63 -25.58 -19.42
N THR A 94 -5.82 -25.92 -18.94
CA THR A 94 -6.18 -27.27 -18.54
C THR A 94 -5.72 -28.27 -19.60
N VAL A 95 -4.87 -29.22 -19.20
CA VAL A 95 -4.61 -30.49 -19.90
C VAL A 95 -4.72 -31.59 -18.86
#